data_AF-A0A2D7Z5G0-F1
#
_entry.id   AF-A0A2D7Z5G0-F1
#
_cell.length_a   1.000
_cell.length_b   1.000
_cell.length_c   1.000
_cell.angle_alpha   90.00
_cell.angle_beta   90.00
_cell.angle_gamma   90.00
#
_symmetry.space_group_name_H-M   'P 1'
#
loop_
_entity.id
_entity.type
_entity.pdbx_description
1 polymer ?
#
loop_
_entity_poly.entity_id
_entity_poly.type
_entity_poly.pdbx_seq_one_letter_code
_entity_poly.pdbx_strand_id
1 'polypeptide(L)'
;MDYRYGPALRDRVAGNLAKFTPRAHAATGLKRAAVAITLVADAAGEAAYALTRRSPRLNKHAGQWALPGGRVDAGETAIAGALRELAEEVELHLDAGAVLGVLDDYPTKSGYVITPVVVWAGADAEMRANPDEVASIHRIGLRELDRPDSPVFFDIPESARPVIRILIGDQTLHAPTAAMVYQFREVAVHGRRQRVDHLGEPVWAWR
;
A
#
# COMPACT_ATOMS: atom_id res chain seq x y z
N MET A 1 -4.27 -20.92 -3.75
CA MET A 1 -5.10 -19.80 -4.23
C MET A 1 -4.67 -19.47 -5.65
N ASP A 2 -5.63 -19.18 -6.52
CA ASP A 2 -5.34 -18.72 -7.89
C ASP A 2 -5.02 -17.21 -7.86
N TYR A 3 -3.84 -16.86 -8.37
CA TYR A 3 -3.30 -15.50 -8.44
C TYR A 3 -3.24 -14.96 -9.85
N ARG A 4 -3.90 -15.60 -10.83
CA ARG A 4 -3.95 -15.09 -12.19
C ARG A 4 -4.52 -13.67 -12.23
N TYR A 5 -3.85 -12.77 -12.94
CA TYR A 5 -4.38 -11.42 -13.15
C TYR A 5 -5.54 -11.49 -14.14
N GLY A 6 -6.75 -11.17 -13.69
CA GLY A 6 -7.94 -11.22 -14.53
C GLY A 6 -9.24 -10.97 -13.77
N PRO A 7 -10.39 -11.07 -14.46
CA PRO A 7 -11.70 -10.72 -13.91
C PRO A 7 -12.04 -11.46 -12.62
N ALA A 8 -11.77 -12.77 -12.54
CA ALA A 8 -12.06 -13.57 -11.35
C ALA A 8 -11.33 -13.06 -10.09
N LEU A 9 -10.06 -12.65 -10.22
CA LEU A 9 -9.31 -12.05 -9.11
C LEU A 9 -9.86 -10.65 -8.79
N ARG A 10 -10.11 -9.82 -9.80
CA ARG A 10 -10.65 -8.47 -9.63
C ARG A 10 -11.98 -8.49 -8.87
N ASP A 11 -12.90 -9.36 -9.29
CA ASP A 11 -14.23 -9.49 -8.70
C ASP A 11 -14.16 -10.03 -7.27
N ARG A 12 -13.25 -10.97 -6.99
CA ARG A 12 -13.00 -11.46 -5.63
C ARG A 12 -12.48 -10.34 -4.73
N VAL A 13 -11.48 -9.58 -5.18
CA VAL A 13 -10.90 -8.46 -4.43
C VAL A 13 -11.95 -7.38 -4.16
N ALA A 14 -12.67 -6.96 -5.20
CA ALA A 14 -13.74 -5.97 -5.08
C ALA A 14 -14.86 -6.46 -4.15
N GLY A 15 -15.29 -7.71 -4.30
CA GLY A 15 -16.33 -8.31 -3.47
C GLY A 15 -15.93 -8.48 -2.00
N ASN A 16 -14.65 -8.71 -1.72
CA ASN A 16 -14.12 -8.73 -0.36
C ASN A 16 -14.07 -7.33 0.26
N LEU A 17 -13.56 -6.35 -0.50
CA LEU A 17 -13.51 -4.94 -0.07
C LEU A 17 -14.91 -4.37 0.18
N ALA A 18 -15.90 -4.69 -0.66
CA ALA A 18 -17.28 -4.26 -0.47
C ALA A 18 -17.92 -4.79 0.83
N LYS A 19 -17.43 -5.91 1.37
CA LYS A 19 -17.89 -6.50 2.65
C LYS A 19 -17.13 -5.96 3.86
N PHE A 20 -16.13 -5.12 3.64
CA PHE A 20 -15.29 -4.54 4.67
C PHE A 20 -15.63 -3.07 4.84
N THR A 21 -16.12 -2.69 6.02
CA THR A 21 -16.30 -1.28 6.38
C THR A 21 -14.98 -0.71 6.89
N PRO A 22 -14.36 0.25 6.18
CA PRO A 22 -13.11 0.87 6.59
C PRO A 22 -13.32 1.77 7.81
N ARG A 23 -12.35 1.80 8.71
CA ARG A 23 -12.31 2.70 9.86
C ARG A 23 -11.60 3.97 9.44
N ALA A 24 -12.37 5.06 9.34
CA ALA A 24 -11.80 6.39 9.18
C ALA A 24 -11.20 6.88 10.51
N HIS A 25 -10.09 7.61 10.42
CA HIS A 25 -9.48 8.28 11.54
C HIS A 25 -9.81 9.78 11.48
N ALA A 26 -10.15 10.37 12.64
CA ALA A 26 -10.51 11.79 12.73
C ALA A 26 -9.38 12.74 12.29
N ALA A 27 -8.14 12.25 12.29
CA ALA A 27 -6.92 12.97 11.92
C ALA A 27 -6.68 14.26 12.74
N THR A 28 -7.21 14.33 13.96
CA THR A 28 -6.98 15.45 14.89
C THR A 28 -5.49 15.63 15.14
N GLY A 29 -4.92 16.74 14.67
CA GLY A 29 -3.49 17.05 14.81
C GLY A 29 -2.56 16.28 13.84
N LEU A 30 -3.11 15.57 12.84
CA LEU A 30 -2.34 14.80 11.87
C LEU A 30 -2.61 15.27 10.44
N LYS A 31 -1.62 15.14 9.56
CA LYS A 31 -1.77 15.44 8.12
C LYS A 31 -2.39 14.25 7.40
N ARG A 32 -3.33 14.50 6.47
CA ARG A 32 -3.89 13.44 5.63
C ARG A 32 -2.94 13.08 4.50
N ALA A 33 -2.80 11.79 4.24
CA ALA A 33 -2.06 11.21 3.14
C ALA A 33 -2.85 10.03 2.57
N ALA A 34 -2.58 9.66 1.32
CA ALA A 34 -3.19 8.51 0.68
C ALA A 34 -2.15 7.77 -0.15
N VAL A 35 -2.27 6.45 -0.20
CA VAL A 35 -1.37 5.59 -0.98
C VAL A 35 -2.17 4.63 -1.85
N ALA A 36 -1.64 4.30 -3.02
CA ALA A 36 -2.23 3.36 -3.95
C ALA A 36 -1.62 1.97 -3.80
N ILE A 37 -2.45 0.98 -3.46
CA ILE A 37 -2.13 -0.45 -3.63
C ILE A 37 -2.58 -0.85 -5.03
N THR A 38 -1.67 -0.69 -5.99
CA THR A 38 -1.95 -0.82 -7.42
C THR A 38 -1.75 -2.26 -7.89
N LEU A 39 -2.85 -2.96 -8.20
CA LEU A 39 -2.84 -4.30 -8.76
C LEU A 39 -2.54 -4.27 -10.26
N VAL A 40 -1.48 -4.96 -10.66
CA VAL A 40 -0.95 -5.05 -12.03
C VAL A 40 -0.69 -6.51 -12.43
N ALA A 41 -0.56 -6.76 -13.73
CA ALA A 41 -0.02 -8.02 -14.22
C ALA A 41 1.52 -8.00 -14.21
N ASP A 42 2.14 -9.10 -13.80
CA ASP A 42 3.55 -9.35 -14.07
C ASP A 42 3.76 -9.88 -15.51
N ALA A 43 5.02 -10.10 -15.89
CA ALA A 43 5.36 -10.56 -17.24
C ALA A 43 4.79 -11.96 -17.57
N ALA A 44 4.44 -12.76 -16.57
CA ALA A 44 3.83 -14.08 -16.75
C ALA A 44 2.28 -14.01 -16.76
N GLY A 45 1.69 -12.83 -16.51
CA GLY A 45 0.25 -12.62 -16.35
C GLY A 45 -0.29 -13.03 -14.97
N GLU A 46 0.59 -13.23 -13.99
CA GLU A 46 0.20 -13.37 -12.59
C GLU A 46 -0.01 -12.00 -11.97
N ALA A 47 -0.89 -11.93 -10.96
CA ALA A 47 -1.19 -10.68 -10.28
C ALA A 47 -0.05 -10.30 -9.33
N ALA A 48 0.31 -9.03 -9.41
CA ALA A 48 1.28 -8.37 -8.57
C ALA A 48 0.71 -7.05 -8.05
N TYR A 49 1.38 -6.44 -7.07
CA TYR A 49 1.16 -5.06 -6.68
C TYR A 49 2.42 -4.22 -6.90
N ALA A 50 2.22 -2.94 -7.22
CA ALA A 50 3.32 -2.02 -7.46
C ALA A 50 3.89 -1.50 -6.14
N LEU A 51 5.22 -1.49 -6.05
CA LEU A 51 5.99 -0.76 -5.05
C LEU A 51 7.02 0.12 -5.73
N THR A 52 7.37 1.23 -5.07
CA THR A 52 8.43 2.13 -5.50
C THR A 52 9.58 2.08 -4.51
N ARG A 53 10.80 2.31 -5.02
CA ARG A 53 11.93 2.76 -4.20
C ARG A 53 12.00 4.27 -4.31
N ARG A 54 11.88 4.97 -3.18
CA ARG A 54 11.98 6.43 -3.13
C ARG A 54 13.36 6.90 -3.60
N SER A 55 13.40 7.99 -4.35
CA SER A 55 14.63 8.60 -4.86
C SER A 55 15.59 8.92 -3.72
N PRO A 56 16.91 8.65 -3.87
CA PRO A 56 17.89 8.99 -2.84
C PRO A 56 18.06 10.51 -2.68
N ARG A 57 17.56 11.31 -3.62
CA ARG A 57 17.61 12.78 -3.58
C ARG A 57 16.57 13.39 -2.63
N LEU A 58 15.61 12.60 -2.16
CA LEU A 58 14.57 13.09 -1.27
C LEU A 58 15.10 13.28 0.15
N ASN A 59 14.75 14.41 0.76
CA ASN A 59 15.15 14.76 2.13
C ASN A 59 14.59 13.81 3.21
N LYS A 60 13.55 13.03 2.89
CA LYS A 60 12.91 12.07 3.79
C LYS A 60 12.73 10.71 3.13
N HIS A 61 12.96 9.65 3.90
CA HIS A 61 12.73 8.26 3.50
C HIS A 61 13.47 7.83 2.21
N ALA A 62 14.61 8.45 1.92
CA ALA A 62 15.46 8.13 0.77
C ALA A 62 15.74 6.62 0.68
N GLY A 63 15.50 6.05 -0.50
CA GLY A 63 15.73 4.63 -0.78
C GLY A 63 14.74 3.67 -0.11
N GLN A 64 13.75 4.12 0.66
CA GLN A 64 12.78 3.21 1.29
C GLN A 64 11.79 2.64 0.27
N TRP A 65 11.30 1.43 0.55
CA TRP A 65 10.16 0.85 -0.15
C TRP A 65 8.87 1.55 0.25
N ALA A 66 8.08 1.97 -0.74
CA ALA A 66 6.81 2.63 -0.52
C ALA A 66 5.75 2.14 -1.51
N LEU A 67 4.49 2.28 -1.10
CA LEU A 67 3.38 2.34 -2.05
C LEU A 67 3.40 3.75 -2.67
N PRO A 68 3.09 3.90 -3.97
CA PRO A 68 2.91 5.23 -4.55
C PRO A 68 1.90 6.04 -3.78
N GLY A 69 2.22 7.29 -3.46
CA GLY A 69 1.32 8.11 -2.67
C GLY A 69 2.00 9.20 -1.86
N GLY A 70 1.16 10.12 -1.39
CA GLY A 70 1.63 11.34 -0.76
C GLY A 70 0.52 12.04 0.01
N ARG A 71 0.70 13.35 0.19
CA ARG A 71 -0.21 14.16 0.99
C ARG A 71 -1.53 14.34 0.23
N VAL A 72 -2.64 14.34 0.97
CA VAL A 72 -3.94 14.74 0.41
C VAL A 72 -4.08 16.25 0.55
N ASP A 73 -4.40 16.90 -0.57
CA ASP A 73 -4.54 18.35 -0.63
C ASP A 73 -5.87 18.85 -0.05
N ALA A 74 -5.94 20.15 0.22
CA ALA A 74 -7.15 20.74 0.79
C ALA A 74 -8.32 20.65 -0.20
N GLY A 75 -9.43 20.03 0.23
CA GLY A 75 -10.60 19.78 -0.63
C GLY A 75 -10.49 18.52 -1.49
N GLU A 76 -9.33 17.85 -1.47
CA GLU A 76 -9.11 16.59 -2.18
C GLU A 76 -9.62 15.39 -1.35
N THR A 77 -10.17 14.38 -2.02
CA THR A 77 -10.49 13.11 -1.37
C THR A 77 -9.25 12.21 -1.32
N ALA A 78 -9.19 11.26 -0.39
CA ALA A 78 -8.09 10.30 -0.35
C ALA A 78 -7.92 9.50 -1.66
N ILE A 79 -9.03 9.17 -2.31
CA ILE A 79 -9.01 8.49 -3.63
C ILE A 79 -8.37 9.40 -4.69
N ALA A 80 -8.82 10.66 -4.77
CA ALA A 80 -8.26 11.61 -5.72
C ALA A 80 -6.75 11.83 -5.49
N GLY A 81 -6.33 11.98 -4.23
CA GLY A 81 -4.91 12.10 -3.89
C GLY A 81 -4.10 10.87 -4.29
N ALA A 82 -4.57 9.66 -3.98
CA ALA A 82 -3.86 8.44 -4.38
C ALA A 82 -3.73 8.29 -5.91
N LEU A 83 -4.76 8.66 -6.67
CA LEU A 83 -4.72 8.61 -8.14
C LEU A 83 -3.82 9.69 -8.74
N ARG A 84 -3.82 10.91 -8.17
CA ARG A 84 -2.92 12.00 -8.56
C ARG A 84 -1.46 11.61 -8.35
N GLU A 85 -1.13 11.12 -7.15
CA GLU A 85 0.23 10.69 -6.80
C GLU A 85 0.68 9.51 -7.67
N LEU A 86 -0.23 8.59 -8.02
CA LEU A 86 0.07 7.50 -8.95
C LEU A 86 0.42 8.02 -10.36
N ALA A 87 -0.23 9.10 -10.81
CA ALA A 87 0.12 9.76 -12.07
C ALA A 87 1.45 10.52 -11.97
N GLU A 88 1.72 11.21 -10.85
CA GLU A 88 2.92 12.03 -10.66
C GLU A 88 4.20 11.19 -10.43
N GLU A 89 4.11 10.12 -9.64
CA GLU A 89 5.26 9.30 -9.26
C GLU A 89 5.60 8.22 -10.30
N VAL A 90 4.58 7.65 -10.96
CA VAL A 90 4.75 6.47 -11.83
C VAL A 90 4.08 6.58 -13.21
N GLU A 91 3.65 7.78 -13.62
CA GLU A 91 3.01 8.08 -14.92
C GLU A 91 1.79 7.20 -15.24
N LEU A 92 1.11 6.67 -14.21
CA LEU A 92 -0.04 5.80 -14.39
C LEU A 92 -1.34 6.56 -14.13
N HIS A 93 -1.98 6.97 -15.23
CA HIS A 93 -3.25 7.70 -15.21
C HIS A 93 -4.43 6.73 -15.14
N LEU A 94 -5.13 6.74 -14.01
CA LEU A 94 -6.34 5.94 -13.79
C LEU A 94 -7.50 6.85 -13.37
N ASP A 95 -8.70 6.49 -13.79
CA ASP A 95 -9.93 7.14 -13.32
C ASP A 95 -10.51 6.45 -12.07
N ALA A 96 -11.58 7.02 -11.52
CA ALA A 96 -12.25 6.48 -10.34
C ALA A 96 -12.83 5.05 -10.54
N GLY A 97 -13.07 4.61 -11.77
CA GLY A 97 -13.55 3.27 -12.10
C GLY A 97 -12.49 2.18 -11.92
N ALA A 98 -11.21 2.56 -11.84
CA ALA A 98 -10.11 1.65 -11.48
C ALA A 98 -10.10 1.31 -9.97
N VAL A 99 -10.78 2.10 -9.13
CA VAL A 99 -10.77 1.93 -7.67
C VAL A 99 -11.65 0.76 -7.27
N LEU A 100 -11.09 -0.19 -6.52
CA LEU A 100 -11.82 -1.35 -6.01
C LEU A 100 -12.34 -1.16 -4.58
N GLY A 101 -11.75 -0.24 -3.83
CA GLY A 101 -12.13 0.08 -2.45
C GLY A 101 -10.99 0.72 -1.67
N VAL A 102 -11.25 0.98 -0.39
CA VAL A 102 -10.25 1.52 0.56
C VAL A 102 -10.14 0.64 1.79
N LEU A 103 -9.02 0.73 2.49
CA LEU A 103 -8.74 0.02 3.74
C LEU A 103 -8.81 0.98 4.94
N ASP A 104 -8.51 0.49 6.15
CA ASP A 104 -8.54 1.34 7.34
C ASP A 104 -7.50 2.46 7.24
N ASP A 105 -7.83 3.63 7.77
CA ASP A 105 -6.86 4.70 7.96
C ASP A 105 -5.78 4.25 8.95
N TYR A 106 -4.51 4.48 8.60
CA TYR A 106 -3.36 4.15 9.45
C TYR A 106 -2.70 5.42 10.00
N PRO A 107 -2.82 5.72 11.31
CA PRO A 107 -2.10 6.83 11.93
C PRO A 107 -0.63 6.48 12.14
N THR A 108 0.27 7.33 11.66
CA THR A 108 1.72 7.16 11.80
C THR A 108 2.29 8.01 12.92
N LYS A 109 3.42 7.58 13.48
CA LYS A 109 4.22 8.40 14.42
C LYS A 109 4.91 9.58 13.74
N SER A 110 5.07 9.55 12.42
CA SER A 110 5.59 10.67 11.62
C SER A 110 4.60 11.82 11.39
N GLY A 111 3.39 11.74 11.97
CA GLY A 111 2.41 12.83 11.96
C GLY A 111 1.41 12.78 10.81
N TYR A 112 1.20 11.61 10.22
CA TYR A 112 0.23 11.40 9.13
C TYR A 112 -0.90 10.45 9.54
N VAL A 113 -2.01 10.55 8.82
CA VAL A 113 -3.02 9.50 8.70
C VAL A 113 -3.06 9.11 7.24
N ILE A 114 -2.73 7.85 6.96
CA ILE A 114 -2.63 7.33 5.61
C ILE A 114 -3.87 6.50 5.29
N THR A 115 -4.60 6.86 4.23
CA THR A 115 -5.69 6.05 3.67
C THR A 115 -5.16 5.16 2.53
N PRO A 116 -5.19 3.81 2.64
CA PRO A 116 -4.79 2.94 1.56
C PRO A 116 -5.95 2.72 0.57
N VAL A 117 -5.70 3.02 -0.70
CA VAL A 117 -6.66 2.88 -1.81
C VAL A 117 -6.24 1.72 -2.69
N VAL A 118 -7.12 0.74 -2.89
CA VAL A 118 -6.84 -0.42 -3.74
C VAL A 118 -7.32 -0.14 -5.15
N VAL A 119 -6.43 -0.21 -6.13
CA VAL A 119 -6.73 0.12 -7.53
C VAL A 119 -6.36 -1.03 -8.46
N TRP A 120 -7.12 -1.19 -9.54
CA TRP A 120 -6.89 -2.16 -10.59
C TRP A 120 -6.41 -1.46 -11.86
N ALA A 121 -5.13 -1.62 -12.19
CA ALA A 121 -4.50 -0.84 -13.25
C ALA A 121 -4.90 -1.26 -14.67
N GLY A 122 -5.37 -2.50 -14.85
CA GLY A 122 -5.54 -3.11 -16.17
C GLY A 122 -4.31 -3.91 -16.58
N ALA A 123 -4.49 -4.84 -17.51
CA ALA A 123 -3.43 -5.78 -17.93
C ALA A 123 -2.30 -5.08 -18.69
N ASP A 124 -2.62 -4.03 -19.44
CA ASP A 124 -1.70 -3.26 -20.28
C ASP A 124 -1.15 -2.02 -19.58
N ALA A 125 -1.24 -1.95 -18.25
CA ALA A 125 -0.75 -0.82 -17.48
C ALA A 125 0.77 -0.69 -17.58
N GLU A 126 1.23 0.36 -18.27
CA GLU A 126 2.61 0.80 -18.24
C GLU A 126 2.82 1.80 -17.10
N MET A 127 3.95 1.67 -16.41
CA MET A 127 4.36 2.59 -15.36
C MET A 127 5.78 3.07 -15.65
N ARG A 128 6.03 4.37 -15.49
CA ARG A 128 7.34 4.99 -15.71
C ARG A 128 7.70 5.82 -14.49
N ALA A 129 8.88 5.57 -13.91
CA ALA A 129 9.29 6.26 -12.70
C ALA A 129 9.60 7.73 -13.02
N ASN A 130 8.99 8.65 -12.28
CA ASN A 130 9.47 10.02 -12.21
C ASN A 130 10.80 10.03 -11.42
N PRO A 131 11.94 10.34 -12.05
CA PRO A 131 13.26 10.19 -11.45
C PRO A 131 13.53 11.14 -10.27
N ASP A 132 12.74 12.22 -10.15
CA ASP A 132 12.87 13.16 -9.04
C ASP A 132 12.36 12.54 -7.72
N GLU A 133 11.39 11.63 -7.80
CA GLU A 133 10.70 11.06 -6.63
C GLU A 133 10.88 9.55 -6.49
N VAL A 134 11.00 8.83 -7.61
CA VAL A 134 11.05 7.37 -7.67
C VAL A 134 12.34 6.91 -8.36
N ALA A 135 13.16 6.15 -7.64
CA ALA A 135 14.37 5.54 -8.19
C ALA A 135 14.06 4.30 -9.05
N SER A 136 13.05 3.52 -8.67
CA SER A 136 12.62 2.33 -9.43
C SER A 136 11.22 1.87 -9.03
N ILE A 137 10.53 1.22 -9.96
CA ILE A 137 9.21 0.61 -9.78
C ILE A 137 9.37 -0.91 -9.83
N HIS A 138 8.69 -1.61 -8.93
CA HIS A 138 8.77 -3.06 -8.79
C HIS A 138 7.38 -3.66 -8.73
N ARG A 139 7.19 -4.80 -9.40
CA ARG A 139 5.96 -5.58 -9.37
C ARG A 139 6.16 -6.76 -8.44
N ILE A 140 5.53 -6.73 -7.28
CA ILE A 140 5.65 -7.80 -6.29
C ILE A 140 4.46 -8.75 -6.43
N GLY A 141 4.72 -10.00 -6.80
CA GLY A 141 3.68 -11.00 -6.98
C GLY A 141 2.83 -11.19 -5.72
N LEU A 142 1.51 -11.29 -5.86
CA LEU A 142 0.61 -11.48 -4.72
C LEU A 142 0.91 -12.76 -3.92
N ARG A 143 1.50 -13.76 -4.57
CA ARG A 143 1.96 -15.00 -3.93
C ARG A 143 3.01 -14.74 -2.83
N GLU A 144 3.83 -13.70 -2.97
CA GLU A 144 4.83 -13.33 -1.95
C GLU A 144 4.18 -12.88 -0.63
N LEU A 145 2.91 -12.45 -0.66
CA LEU A 145 2.18 -12.13 0.56
C LEU A 145 1.79 -13.38 1.36
N ASP A 146 1.86 -14.57 0.77
CA ASP A 146 1.47 -15.85 1.38
C ASP A 146 2.65 -16.74 1.77
N ARG A 147 3.86 -16.18 1.80
CA ARG A 147 5.02 -16.92 2.26
C ARG A 147 4.80 -17.44 3.69
N PRO A 148 5.23 -18.67 4.01
CA PRO A 148 5.04 -19.24 5.36
C PRO A 148 5.87 -18.53 6.44
N ASP A 149 6.94 -17.84 6.04
CA ASP A 149 7.83 -17.07 6.92
C ASP A 149 7.44 -15.58 7.01
N SER A 150 6.27 -15.19 6.49
CA SER A 150 5.80 -13.80 6.47
C SER A 150 4.28 -13.68 6.65
N PRO A 151 3.76 -12.63 7.32
CA PRO A 151 4.46 -11.54 8.00
C PRO A 151 5.17 -11.99 9.28
N VAL A 152 6.12 -11.18 9.74
CA VAL A 152 6.79 -11.35 11.04
C VAL A 152 6.35 -10.24 11.97
N PHE A 153 5.93 -10.62 13.18
CA PHE A 153 5.60 -9.71 14.27
C PHE A 153 6.65 -9.83 15.38
N PHE A 154 7.04 -8.71 15.95
CA PHE A 154 8.04 -8.68 17.03
C PHE A 154 7.85 -7.44 17.91
N ASP A 155 8.27 -7.56 19.16
CA ASP A 155 8.22 -6.47 20.13
C ASP A 155 9.51 -5.64 20.11
N ILE A 156 9.39 -4.36 20.45
CA ILE A 156 10.52 -3.44 20.65
C ILE A 156 10.36 -2.74 22.00
N PRO A 157 11.46 -2.37 22.70
CA PRO A 157 11.38 -1.70 24.00
C PRO A 157 10.60 -0.37 23.97
N GLU A 158 10.61 0.32 22.83
CA GLU A 158 10.07 1.68 22.69
C GLU A 158 8.57 1.72 22.32
N SER A 159 7.91 0.57 22.16
CA SER A 159 6.51 0.47 21.77
C SER A 159 5.80 -0.68 22.46
N ALA A 160 4.68 -0.41 23.11
CA ALA A 160 3.77 -1.45 23.61
C ALA A 160 2.96 -2.14 22.50
N ARG A 161 3.02 -1.62 21.26
CA ARG A 161 2.39 -2.22 20.08
C ARG A 161 3.39 -3.11 19.35
N PRO A 162 3.03 -4.34 18.97
CA PRO A 162 3.90 -5.20 18.19
C PRO A 162 4.20 -4.56 16.84
N VAL A 163 5.45 -4.62 16.40
CA VAL A 163 5.89 -4.13 15.09
C VAL A 163 5.73 -5.23 14.05
N ILE A 164 5.31 -4.85 12.85
CA ILE A 164 5.18 -5.76 11.70
C ILE A 164 6.26 -5.50 10.67
N ARG A 165 6.73 -6.60 10.05
CA ARG A 165 7.47 -6.58 8.79
C ARG A 165 6.96 -7.64 7.82
N ILE A 166 7.01 -7.33 6.53
CA ILE A 166 6.70 -8.26 5.43
C ILE A 166 7.97 -8.54 4.64
N LEU A 167 8.19 -9.79 4.28
CA LEU A 167 9.31 -10.23 3.45
C LEU A 167 8.93 -10.13 1.98
N ILE A 168 9.83 -9.58 1.17
CA ILE A 168 9.69 -9.48 -0.29
C ILE A 168 11.02 -9.87 -0.90
N GLY A 169 11.09 -11.07 -1.47
CA GLY A 169 12.38 -11.66 -1.85
C GLY A 169 13.31 -11.79 -0.64
N ASP A 170 14.50 -11.22 -0.74
CA ASP A 170 15.50 -11.11 0.33
C ASP A 170 15.38 -9.81 1.15
N GLN A 171 14.40 -8.97 0.82
CA GLN A 171 14.22 -7.65 1.43
C GLN A 171 13.00 -7.63 2.35
N THR A 172 12.81 -6.49 3.02
CA THR A 172 11.78 -6.33 4.03
C THR A 172 11.06 -5.00 3.88
N LEU A 173 9.73 -5.05 3.93
CA LEU A 173 8.88 -3.89 4.22
C LEU A 173 8.67 -3.78 5.71
N HIS A 174 8.63 -2.55 6.19
CA HIS A 174 8.26 -2.23 7.56
C HIS A 174 7.02 -1.35 7.57
N ALA A 175 6.34 -1.28 8.71
CA ALA A 175 5.26 -0.32 8.91
C ALA A 175 5.78 1.13 8.70
N PRO A 176 4.97 2.03 8.12
CA PRO A 176 3.52 1.88 7.88
C PRO A 176 3.17 1.02 6.66
N THR A 177 4.04 0.94 5.64
CA THR A 177 3.78 0.19 4.40
C THR A 177 3.43 -1.28 4.67
N ALA A 178 4.19 -1.97 5.52
CA ALA A 178 3.92 -3.38 5.82
C ALA A 178 2.57 -3.60 6.52
N ALA A 179 2.11 -2.66 7.36
CA ALA A 179 0.81 -2.78 8.01
C ALA A 179 -0.33 -2.66 7.00
N MET A 180 -0.25 -1.71 6.07
CA MET A 180 -1.25 -1.51 5.02
C MET A 180 -1.26 -2.70 4.04
N VAL A 181 -0.09 -3.19 3.62
CA VAL A 181 0.03 -4.36 2.74
C VAL A 181 -0.47 -5.64 3.44
N TYR A 182 -0.23 -5.78 4.75
CA TYR A 182 -0.79 -6.88 5.54
C TYR A 182 -2.32 -6.82 5.58
N GLN A 183 -2.91 -5.64 5.84
CA GLN A 183 -4.36 -5.50 5.82
C GLN A 183 -4.94 -5.80 4.43
N PHE A 184 -4.29 -5.34 3.37
CA PHE A 184 -4.67 -5.66 2.00
C PHE A 184 -4.69 -7.16 1.75
N ARG A 185 -3.62 -7.87 2.13
CA ARG A 185 -3.56 -9.33 2.05
C ARG A 185 -4.75 -9.98 2.77
N GLU A 186 -4.97 -9.61 4.03
CA GLU A 186 -5.98 -10.27 4.84
C GLU A 186 -7.40 -9.96 4.35
N VAL A 187 -7.68 -8.71 4.03
CA VAL A 187 -9.02 -8.23 3.67
C VAL A 187 -9.29 -8.45 2.19
N ALA A 188 -8.53 -7.79 1.32
CA ALA A 188 -8.81 -7.75 -0.10
C ALA A 188 -8.55 -9.11 -0.77
N VAL A 189 -7.42 -9.75 -0.44
CA VAL A 189 -7.04 -11.03 -1.04
C VAL A 189 -7.83 -12.18 -0.38
N HIS A 190 -7.76 -12.32 0.95
CA HIS A 190 -8.32 -13.48 1.67
C HIS A 190 -9.73 -13.31 2.23
N GLY A 191 -10.34 -12.14 2.16
CA GLY A 191 -11.71 -11.90 2.63
C GLY A 191 -11.88 -11.93 4.16
N ARG A 192 -10.78 -11.77 4.91
CA ARG A 192 -10.79 -11.69 6.38
C ARG A 192 -11.09 -10.26 6.84
N ARG A 193 -11.29 -10.06 8.15
CA ARG A 193 -11.64 -8.76 8.76
C ARG A 193 -10.51 -8.19 9.62
N GLN A 194 -9.28 -8.31 9.13
CA GLN A 194 -8.09 -7.89 9.87
C GLN A 194 -8.06 -6.37 10.04
N ARG A 195 -7.75 -5.92 11.26
CA ARG A 195 -7.45 -4.52 11.60
C ARG A 195 -5.95 -4.37 11.81
N VAL A 196 -5.41 -3.18 11.63
CA VAL A 196 -3.96 -2.94 11.75
C VAL A 196 -3.59 -1.71 12.58
N ASP A 197 -4.59 -1.03 13.15
CA ASP A 197 -4.45 0.12 14.05
C ASP A 197 -3.69 -0.19 15.36
N HIS A 198 -3.63 -1.46 15.75
CA HIS A 198 -2.86 -1.95 16.89
C HIS A 198 -1.40 -2.24 16.57
N LEU A 199 -0.98 -2.26 15.29
CA LEU A 199 0.39 -2.54 14.89
C LEU A 199 1.25 -1.27 14.94
N GLY A 200 2.46 -1.41 15.47
CA GLY A 200 3.44 -0.34 15.61
C GLY A 200 4.43 -0.24 14.46
N GLU A 201 5.12 0.89 14.41
CA GLU A 201 6.21 1.20 13.48
C GLU A 201 7.59 1.02 14.16
N PRO A 202 8.63 0.58 13.43
CA PRO A 202 9.99 0.57 13.98
C PRO A 202 10.48 2.00 14.28
N VAL A 203 11.41 2.16 15.23
CA VAL A 203 11.86 3.47 15.75
C VAL A 203 12.30 4.44 14.65
N TRP A 204 12.98 3.96 13.62
CA TRP A 204 13.49 4.79 12.53
C TRP A 204 12.39 5.35 11.60
N ALA A 205 11.17 4.79 11.63
CA ALA A 205 10.04 5.26 10.83
C ALA A 205 9.28 6.43 11.48
N TRP A 206 9.64 6.81 12.72
CA TRP A 206 8.91 7.84 13.47
C TRP A 206 9.25 9.29 13.07
N ARG A 207 10.13 9.50 12.08
CA ARG A 207 10.69 10.82 11.70
C ARG A 207 10.38 11.20 10.24
#